data_AF-A0A958IXD3-F1
#
_entry.id   AF-A0A958IXD3-F1
#
_cell.length_a   1.000
_cell.length_b   1.000
_cell.length_c   1.000
_cell.angle_alpha   90.00
_cell.angle_beta   90.00
_cell.angle_gamma   90.00
#
_symmetry.space_group_name_H-M   'P 1'
#
loop_
_entity.id
_entity.type
_entity.pdbx_description
1 polymer ?
#
loop_
_entity_poly.entity_id
_entity_poly.type
_entity_poly.pdbx_seq_one_letter_code
_entity_poly.pdbx_strand_id
1 'polypeptide(L)'
;GLRSDDYIRINQGNITIHSAVKDGIHAKDGFFMNGGSVAVTAQGDGIDGGGSVIEIADGSIIIQNSTGGSDAMKCDSTILITGGSIQLTVGGDQSKGLNSRQDIRVAGGTLGINTTGSVVLEPSGSGFAPSYCTAIKAGAQVEIESGSITIQTSGGAGRGISCDGDILIRSGMLTVTSSGDGNAYTNELGQPDACLGHCLNSNGNMDLTGGDITLNHSGDGGKGISSDGDLNIGTAATVPVVHITTTGQPVTIVPGPNGEYAEAKAISVDSAITVDNGNITIASADDG
;
A
#
# COMPACT_ATOMS: atom_id res chain seq x y z
N GLY A 1 11.53 -23.24 3.88
CA GLY A 1 10.37 -22.87 3.05
C GLY A 1 10.11 -23.91 1.99
N LEU A 2 9.22 -23.58 1.05
CA LEU A 2 9.05 -24.30 -0.22
C LEU A 2 9.78 -23.54 -1.31
N ARG A 3 10.54 -24.24 -2.16
CA ARG A 3 11.35 -23.60 -3.20
C ARG A 3 11.26 -24.36 -4.51
N SER A 4 11.12 -23.61 -5.61
CA SER A 4 11.26 -24.10 -6.98
C SER A 4 12.18 -23.17 -7.76
N ASP A 5 13.02 -23.73 -8.62
CA ASP A 5 13.74 -22.96 -9.64
C ASP A 5 12.86 -22.63 -10.85
N ASP A 6 11.63 -23.16 -10.88
CA ASP A 6 10.55 -22.87 -11.84
C ASP A 6 9.35 -22.29 -11.04
N TYR A 7 8.12 -22.47 -11.51
CA TYR A 7 6.91 -22.06 -10.81
C TYR A 7 6.54 -23.00 -9.65
N ILE A 8 5.72 -22.47 -8.73
CA ILE A 8 4.97 -23.26 -7.74
C ILE A 8 3.48 -23.07 -7.99
N ARG A 9 2.72 -24.17 -8.08
CA ARG A 9 1.26 -24.14 -8.22
C ARG A 9 0.59 -24.95 -7.11
N ILE A 10 -0.33 -24.31 -6.40
CA ILE A 10 -1.17 -24.93 -5.37
C ILE A 10 -2.59 -24.96 -5.90
N ASN A 11 -3.06 -26.16 -6.27
CA ASN A 11 -4.46 -26.33 -6.67
C ASN A 11 -5.38 -26.54 -5.46
N GLN A 12 -4.88 -27.28 -4.47
CA GLN A 12 -5.54 -27.62 -3.21
C GLN A 12 -4.46 -28.02 -2.19
N GLY A 13 -4.85 -28.22 -0.94
CA GLY A 13 -3.99 -28.69 0.15
C GLY A 13 -3.90 -27.70 1.30
N ASN A 14 -3.27 -28.12 2.40
CA ASN A 14 -3.02 -27.29 3.57
C ASN A 14 -1.52 -27.22 3.80
N ILE A 15 -0.93 -26.03 3.59
CA ILE A 15 0.51 -25.80 3.70
C ILE A 15 0.75 -24.83 4.86
N THR A 16 1.60 -25.25 5.79
CA THR A 16 2.02 -24.40 6.91
C THR A 16 3.54 -24.35 6.98
N ILE A 17 4.09 -23.13 7.01
CA ILE A 17 5.53 -22.86 7.13
C ILE A 17 5.74 -22.00 8.37
N HIS A 18 6.30 -22.58 9.44
CA HIS A 18 6.32 -21.94 10.76
C HIS A 18 7.47 -20.94 11.01
N SER A 19 8.61 -21.09 10.33
CA SER A 19 9.82 -20.31 10.64
C SER A 19 10.88 -20.39 9.54
N ALA A 20 10.57 -19.93 8.34
CA ALA A 20 11.61 -19.82 7.31
C ALA A 20 12.62 -18.70 7.67
N VAL A 21 13.92 -18.99 7.57
CA VAL A 21 14.99 -18.00 7.80
C VAL A 21 15.14 -17.03 6.62
N LYS A 22 14.80 -17.49 5.41
CA LYS A 22 14.64 -16.65 4.23
C LYS A 22 13.16 -16.63 3.88
N ASP A 23 12.84 -16.69 2.61
CA ASP A 23 11.48 -16.68 2.15
C ASP A 23 10.73 -17.94 2.58
N GLY A 24 9.44 -17.77 2.88
CA GLY A 24 8.54 -18.86 3.16
C GLY A 24 8.35 -19.74 1.93
N ILE A 25 7.90 -19.14 0.84
CA ILE A 25 7.75 -19.76 -0.47
C ILE A 25 8.58 -18.95 -1.48
N HIS A 26 9.45 -19.60 -2.24
CA HIS A 26 10.29 -18.96 -3.24
C HIS A 26 10.17 -19.69 -4.59
N ALA A 27 9.56 -19.07 -5.58
CA ALA A 27 9.38 -19.61 -6.93
C ALA A 27 9.94 -18.62 -7.96
N LYS A 28 10.92 -19.05 -8.75
CA LYS A 28 11.60 -18.13 -9.69
C LYS A 28 10.72 -17.72 -10.87
N ASP A 29 9.88 -18.65 -11.33
CA ASP A 29 9.02 -18.48 -12.52
C ASP A 29 7.54 -18.31 -12.15
N GLY A 30 7.27 -17.94 -10.89
CA GLY A 30 5.97 -17.46 -10.43
C GLY A 30 5.26 -18.39 -9.45
N PHE A 31 4.25 -17.82 -8.79
CA PHE A 31 3.42 -18.53 -7.82
C PHE A 31 1.95 -18.47 -8.24
N PHE A 32 1.29 -19.63 -8.23
CA PHE A 32 -0.10 -19.77 -8.66
C PHE A 32 -0.90 -20.49 -7.58
N MET A 33 -2.02 -19.91 -7.13
CA MET A 33 -2.90 -20.53 -6.16
C MET A 33 -4.35 -20.55 -6.64
N ASN A 34 -4.90 -21.75 -6.80
CA ASN A 34 -6.27 -21.99 -7.26
C ASN A 34 -7.21 -22.48 -6.14
N GLY A 35 -6.71 -22.62 -4.92
CA GLY A 35 -7.47 -23.18 -3.79
C GLY A 35 -6.57 -23.70 -2.67
N GLY A 36 -7.18 -24.27 -1.62
CA GLY A 36 -6.48 -24.75 -0.43
C GLY A 36 -6.16 -23.65 0.59
N SER A 37 -5.27 -23.95 1.54
CA SER A 37 -4.79 -23.02 2.56
C SER A 37 -3.26 -22.96 2.61
N VAL A 38 -2.73 -21.74 2.75
CA VAL A 38 -1.29 -21.45 2.90
C VAL A 38 -1.11 -20.52 4.10
N ALA A 39 -0.40 -20.98 5.12
CA ALA A 39 -0.01 -20.18 6.28
C ALA A 39 1.52 -20.09 6.37
N VAL A 40 2.07 -18.88 6.41
CA VAL A 40 3.52 -18.65 6.37
C VAL A 40 3.96 -17.68 7.47
N THR A 41 5.04 -18.05 8.14
CA THR A 41 5.87 -17.17 8.96
C THR A 41 7.32 -17.28 8.48
N ALA A 42 7.90 -16.14 8.11
CA ALA A 42 9.22 -16.04 7.49
C ALA A 42 10.00 -14.81 8.02
N GLN A 43 11.33 -14.89 7.97
CA GLN A 43 12.23 -13.75 8.19
C GLN A 43 12.60 -13.04 6.87
N GLY A 44 12.60 -13.77 5.75
CA GLY A 44 12.56 -13.19 4.40
C GLY A 44 11.12 -13.04 3.93
N ASP A 45 10.88 -12.98 2.62
CA ASP A 45 9.55 -12.70 2.08
C ASP A 45 8.57 -13.86 2.36
N GLY A 46 7.29 -13.59 2.60
CA GLY A 46 6.31 -14.66 2.81
C GLY A 46 6.19 -15.56 1.57
N ILE A 47 5.88 -14.92 0.44
CA ILE A 47 5.90 -15.50 -0.90
C ILE A 47 6.72 -14.59 -1.80
N ASP A 48 7.80 -15.13 -2.37
CA ASP A 48 8.60 -14.51 -3.42
C ASP A 48 8.34 -15.24 -4.75
N GLY A 49 7.66 -14.55 -5.68
CA GLY A 49 7.37 -15.01 -7.05
C GLY A 49 8.50 -14.75 -8.04
N GLY A 50 9.64 -14.24 -7.57
CA GLY A 50 10.83 -14.00 -8.38
C GLY A 50 10.58 -13.01 -9.51
N GLY A 51 11.08 -13.37 -10.70
CA GLY A 51 10.99 -12.55 -11.91
C GLY A 51 9.60 -12.51 -12.57
N SER A 52 8.65 -13.29 -12.05
CA SER A 52 7.39 -13.64 -12.72
C SER A 52 6.19 -13.21 -11.87
N VAL A 53 4.99 -13.69 -12.22
CA VAL A 53 3.73 -13.29 -11.59
C VAL A 53 3.46 -14.02 -10.27
N ILE A 54 2.68 -13.37 -9.41
CA ILE A 54 1.92 -14.03 -8.35
C ILE A 54 0.44 -13.97 -8.75
N GLU A 55 -0.19 -15.11 -8.93
CA GLU A 55 -1.61 -15.22 -9.29
C GLU A 55 -2.39 -15.98 -8.22
N ILE A 56 -3.37 -15.30 -7.61
CA ILE A 56 -4.28 -15.88 -6.61
C ILE A 56 -5.69 -15.89 -7.18
N ALA A 57 -6.16 -17.08 -7.55
CA ALA A 57 -7.52 -17.29 -8.05
C ALA A 57 -8.51 -17.65 -6.93
N ASP A 58 -8.09 -18.45 -5.96
CA ASP A 58 -8.93 -18.82 -4.80
C ASP A 58 -8.08 -19.39 -3.65
N GLY A 59 -8.72 -19.70 -2.52
CA GLY A 59 -8.13 -20.30 -1.32
C GLY A 59 -7.88 -19.30 -0.20
N SER A 60 -7.19 -19.74 0.86
CA SER A 60 -6.87 -18.92 2.03
C SER A 60 -5.37 -18.74 2.20
N ILE A 61 -4.92 -17.49 2.32
CA ILE A 61 -3.52 -17.14 2.55
C ILE A 61 -3.42 -16.35 3.86
N ILE A 62 -2.54 -16.78 4.76
CA ILE A 62 -2.20 -16.05 5.98
C ILE A 62 -0.69 -15.91 6.03
N ILE A 63 -0.18 -14.68 6.04
CA ILE A 63 1.26 -14.40 6.10
C ILE A 63 1.56 -13.48 7.28
N GLN A 64 2.58 -13.84 8.04
CA GLN A 64 3.10 -13.07 9.17
C GLN A 64 4.60 -12.84 9.01
N ASN A 65 4.96 -11.58 8.79
CA ASN A 65 6.33 -11.13 8.57
C ASN A 65 6.62 -9.98 9.53
N SER A 66 7.73 -10.03 10.26
CA SER A 66 8.09 -8.98 11.24
C SER A 66 9.53 -8.48 11.10
N THR A 67 10.29 -9.01 10.15
CA THR A 67 11.68 -8.61 9.92
C THR A 67 11.71 -7.40 8.98
N GLY A 68 12.54 -6.40 9.29
CA GLY A 68 12.68 -5.22 8.44
C GLY A 68 13.09 -5.60 7.01
N GLY A 69 12.43 -5.00 6.02
CA GLY A 69 12.66 -5.28 4.60
C GLY A 69 12.12 -6.64 4.11
N SER A 70 11.35 -7.38 4.93
CA SER A 70 10.65 -8.59 4.49
C SER A 70 9.21 -8.29 4.07
N ASP A 71 8.83 -8.64 2.85
CA ASP A 71 7.50 -8.40 2.29
C ASP A 71 6.60 -9.63 2.45
N ALA A 72 5.28 -9.46 2.52
CA ALA A 72 4.39 -10.61 2.63
C ALA A 72 4.28 -11.36 1.29
N MET A 73 3.99 -10.64 0.20
CA MET A 73 4.00 -11.19 -1.16
C MET A 73 4.73 -10.24 -2.10
N LYS A 74 5.72 -10.75 -2.82
CA LYS A 74 6.61 -9.96 -3.65
C LYS A 74 6.90 -10.62 -4.99
N CYS A 75 6.93 -9.83 -6.05
CA CYS A 75 7.47 -10.24 -7.33
C CYS A 75 7.95 -9.06 -8.20
N ASP A 76 8.69 -9.37 -9.25
CA ASP A 76 9.17 -8.37 -10.21
C ASP A 76 8.18 -8.09 -11.33
N SER A 77 7.21 -8.98 -11.54
CA SER A 77 6.09 -8.77 -12.46
C SER A 77 4.81 -8.48 -11.67
N THR A 78 3.66 -8.86 -12.21
CA THR A 78 2.34 -8.50 -11.67
C THR A 78 1.90 -9.40 -10.52
N ILE A 79 1.27 -8.81 -9.51
CA ILE A 79 0.42 -9.53 -8.55
C ILE A 79 -1.03 -9.43 -9.03
N LEU A 80 -1.64 -10.56 -9.38
CA LEU A 80 -3.04 -10.65 -9.81
C LEU A 80 -3.86 -11.44 -8.78
N ILE A 81 -4.90 -10.81 -8.25
CA ILE A 81 -5.80 -11.42 -7.27
C ILE A 81 -7.22 -11.37 -7.85
N THR A 82 -7.77 -12.53 -8.20
CA THR A 82 -9.13 -12.66 -8.73
C THR A 82 -10.11 -13.28 -7.72
N GLY A 83 -9.60 -13.82 -6.61
CA GLY A 83 -10.42 -14.41 -5.54
C GLY A 83 -9.62 -14.79 -4.30
N GLY A 84 -10.25 -15.56 -3.41
CA GLY A 84 -9.66 -16.02 -2.15
C GLY A 84 -9.81 -15.08 -0.96
N SER A 85 -9.32 -15.53 0.20
CA SER A 85 -9.25 -14.79 1.47
C SER A 85 -7.79 -14.65 1.89
N ILE A 86 -7.29 -13.41 1.91
CA ILE A 86 -5.88 -13.11 2.10
C ILE A 86 -5.71 -12.20 3.31
N GLN A 87 -5.01 -12.68 4.34
CA GLN A 87 -4.62 -11.90 5.51
C GLN A 87 -3.11 -11.75 5.60
N LEU A 88 -2.63 -10.52 5.53
CA LEU A 88 -1.21 -10.18 5.60
C LEU A 88 -0.96 -9.34 6.84
N THR A 89 -0.01 -9.75 7.67
CA THR A 89 0.47 -8.95 8.81
C THR A 89 1.96 -8.73 8.67
N VAL A 90 2.35 -7.46 8.52
CA VAL A 90 3.71 -7.04 8.20
C VAL A 90 4.20 -6.01 9.22
N GLY A 91 5.12 -6.41 10.09
CA GLY A 91 5.64 -5.56 11.17
C GLY A 91 7.04 -5.03 10.97
N GLY A 92 7.74 -5.45 9.92
CA GLY A 92 9.09 -4.97 9.63
C GLY A 92 9.10 -3.53 9.10
N ASP A 93 10.04 -2.71 9.57
CA ASP A 93 10.28 -1.40 8.95
C ASP A 93 10.57 -1.56 7.46
N GLN A 94 10.19 -0.57 6.66
CA GLN A 94 10.26 -0.54 5.19
C GLN A 94 9.62 -1.73 4.44
N SER A 95 8.97 -2.66 5.13
CA SER A 95 8.35 -3.84 4.53
C SER A 95 7.03 -3.53 3.83
N LYS A 96 6.60 -4.44 2.96
CA LYS A 96 5.37 -4.32 2.18
C LYS A 96 4.42 -5.49 2.39
N GLY A 97 3.11 -5.23 2.33
CA GLY A 97 2.11 -6.31 2.24
C GLY A 97 2.19 -6.98 0.87
N LEU A 98 1.82 -6.23 -0.16
CA LEU A 98 1.99 -6.58 -1.56
C LEU A 98 3.09 -5.71 -2.18
N ASN A 99 4.08 -6.31 -2.84
CA ASN A 99 5.16 -5.58 -3.50
C ASN A 99 5.38 -6.07 -4.93
N SER A 100 5.10 -5.20 -5.90
CA SER A 100 5.29 -5.47 -7.32
C SER A 100 6.17 -4.39 -7.93
N ARG A 101 7.11 -4.77 -8.80
CA ARG A 101 7.83 -3.80 -9.64
C ARG A 101 6.99 -3.32 -10.83
N GLN A 102 5.89 -4.00 -11.14
CA GLN A 102 4.95 -3.66 -12.19
C GLN A 102 3.59 -3.37 -11.55
N ASP A 103 2.54 -4.08 -12.00
CA ASP A 103 1.16 -3.84 -11.60
C ASP A 103 0.76 -4.68 -10.39
N ILE A 104 -0.23 -4.20 -9.66
CA ILE A 104 -1.03 -4.98 -8.72
C ILE A 104 -2.50 -4.82 -9.12
N ARG A 105 -3.15 -5.92 -9.47
CA ARG A 105 -4.56 -5.94 -9.88
C ARG A 105 -5.40 -6.79 -8.94
N VAL A 106 -6.42 -6.17 -8.35
CA VAL A 106 -7.42 -6.84 -7.51
C VAL A 106 -8.76 -6.83 -8.24
N ALA A 107 -9.13 -8.00 -8.77
CA ALA A 107 -10.38 -8.23 -9.50
C ALA A 107 -11.39 -9.06 -8.69
N GLY A 108 -11.09 -9.37 -7.42
CA GLY A 108 -11.99 -10.09 -6.52
C GLY A 108 -11.32 -10.46 -5.19
N GLY A 109 -12.03 -11.26 -4.38
CA GLY A 109 -11.55 -11.75 -3.09
C GLY A 109 -11.74 -10.78 -1.92
N THR A 110 -11.31 -11.24 -0.74
CA THR A 110 -11.29 -10.45 0.50
C THR A 110 -9.85 -10.35 1.00
N LEU A 111 -9.35 -9.13 1.12
CA LEU A 111 -7.98 -8.83 1.54
C LEU A 111 -8.01 -8.01 2.84
N GLY A 112 -7.29 -8.47 3.85
CA GLY A 112 -6.97 -7.67 5.03
C GLY A 112 -5.46 -7.55 5.19
N ILE A 113 -4.95 -6.33 5.23
CA ILE A 113 -3.52 -6.05 5.31
C ILE A 113 -3.26 -5.15 6.50
N ASN A 114 -2.50 -5.65 7.47
CA ASN A 114 -2.09 -4.92 8.66
C ASN A 114 -0.59 -4.64 8.57
N THR A 115 -0.19 -3.38 8.58
CA THR A 115 1.23 -3.00 8.61
C THR A 115 1.56 -2.17 9.84
N THR A 116 2.63 -2.54 10.55
CA THR A 116 3.08 -1.81 11.77
C THR A 116 4.52 -1.32 11.68
N GLY A 117 5.23 -1.66 10.61
CA GLY A 117 6.59 -1.16 10.36
C GLY A 117 6.60 0.33 10.05
N SER A 118 7.71 0.99 10.34
CA SER A 118 7.92 2.42 10.09
C SER A 118 8.68 2.65 8.78
N VAL A 119 8.75 3.91 8.36
CA VAL A 119 9.70 4.37 7.34
C VAL A 119 11.15 4.20 7.81
N VAL A 120 12.02 3.81 6.88
CA VAL A 120 13.49 3.83 7.06
C VAL A 120 14.07 4.96 6.23
N LEU A 121 14.96 5.76 6.80
CA LEU A 121 15.69 6.81 6.09
C LEU A 121 17.02 6.24 5.60
N GLU A 122 17.09 5.89 4.32
CA GLU A 122 18.29 5.29 3.71
C GLU A 122 19.26 6.40 3.28
N PRO A 123 20.56 6.35 3.66
CA PRO A 123 21.52 7.40 3.28
C PRO A 123 21.61 7.59 1.76
N SER A 124 21.43 8.82 1.29
CA SER A 124 21.50 9.18 -0.13
C SER A 124 21.90 10.65 -0.29
N GLY A 125 22.86 10.93 -1.17
CA GLY A 125 23.38 12.28 -1.39
C GLY A 125 23.87 12.95 -0.10
N SER A 126 23.31 14.12 0.21
CA SER A 126 23.60 14.92 1.42
C SER A 126 22.63 14.65 2.58
N GLY A 127 21.73 13.68 2.45
CA GLY A 127 20.75 13.32 3.47
C GLY A 127 20.22 11.91 3.26
N PHE A 128 18.91 11.77 3.09
CA PHE A 128 18.25 10.46 3.05
C PHE A 128 17.17 10.35 1.97
N ALA A 129 16.96 9.11 1.51
CA ALA A 129 15.83 8.67 0.71
C ALA A 129 14.89 7.83 1.59
N PRO A 130 13.62 8.23 1.77
CA PRO A 130 12.68 7.46 2.57
C PRO A 130 12.25 6.13 1.91
N SER A 131 12.30 5.05 2.68
CA SER A 131 11.78 3.73 2.32
C SER A 131 10.62 3.37 3.26
N TYR A 132 9.39 3.58 2.78
CA TYR A 132 8.19 3.48 3.61
C TYR A 132 7.76 2.04 3.84
N CYS A 133 7.23 1.71 5.03
CA CYS A 133 6.38 0.54 5.15
C CYS A 133 5.04 0.80 4.43
N THR A 134 4.56 -0.13 3.61
CA THR A 134 3.37 0.11 2.78
C THR A 134 2.53 -1.15 2.61
N ALA A 135 1.22 -1.07 2.78
CA ALA A 135 0.35 -2.25 2.62
C ALA A 135 0.34 -2.75 1.17
N ILE A 136 0.20 -1.86 0.18
CA ILE A 136 0.24 -2.20 -1.26
C ILE A 136 1.22 -1.26 -1.97
N LYS A 137 2.32 -1.79 -2.52
CA LYS A 137 3.32 -1.06 -3.30
C LYS A 137 3.43 -1.63 -4.71
N ALA A 138 3.18 -0.78 -5.71
CA ALA A 138 3.39 -1.12 -7.12
C ALA A 138 4.35 -0.13 -7.78
N GLY A 139 5.05 -0.58 -8.82
CA GLY A 139 5.96 0.25 -9.61
C GLY A 139 5.31 0.89 -10.83
N ALA A 140 4.21 0.33 -11.34
CA ALA A 140 3.54 0.84 -12.55
C ALA A 140 2.07 1.21 -12.31
N GLN A 141 1.26 0.28 -11.79
CA GLN A 141 -0.16 0.56 -11.56
C GLN A 141 -0.73 -0.22 -10.38
N VAL A 142 -1.66 0.38 -9.64
CA VAL A 142 -2.59 -0.36 -8.77
C VAL A 142 -3.98 -0.24 -9.37
N GLU A 143 -4.60 -1.37 -9.71
CA GLU A 143 -5.96 -1.42 -10.25
C GLU A 143 -6.88 -2.27 -9.37
N ILE A 144 -7.95 -1.66 -8.86
CA ILE A 144 -9.00 -2.32 -8.08
C ILE A 144 -10.29 -2.33 -8.92
N GLU A 145 -10.62 -3.50 -9.46
CA GLU A 145 -11.82 -3.72 -10.28
C GLU A 145 -12.96 -4.34 -9.49
N SER A 146 -12.66 -5.02 -8.37
CA SER A 146 -13.64 -5.59 -7.45
C SER A 146 -12.95 -6.01 -6.14
N GLY A 147 -13.70 -6.71 -5.28
CA GLY A 147 -13.21 -7.25 -4.01
C GLY A 147 -13.51 -6.36 -2.80
N SER A 148 -13.15 -6.85 -1.62
CA SER A 148 -13.22 -6.13 -0.35
C SER A 148 -11.82 -6.06 0.26
N ILE A 149 -11.29 -4.85 0.35
CA ILE A 149 -9.92 -4.59 0.79
C ILE A 149 -9.98 -3.73 2.06
N THR A 150 -9.41 -4.25 3.15
CA THR A 150 -9.25 -3.52 4.41
C THR A 150 -7.77 -3.40 4.74
N ILE A 151 -7.29 -2.17 4.89
CA ILE A 151 -5.91 -1.86 5.22
C ILE A 151 -5.86 -1.12 6.55
N GLN A 152 -4.99 -1.56 7.45
CA GLN A 152 -4.65 -0.85 8.68
C GLN A 152 -3.15 -0.63 8.74
N THR A 153 -2.73 0.63 8.90
CA THR A 153 -1.31 0.98 9.00
C THR A 153 -1.02 1.81 10.24
N SER A 154 -0.10 1.39 11.10
CA SER A 154 0.16 2.09 12.37
C SER A 154 1.61 2.50 12.61
N GLY A 155 2.57 2.03 11.80
CA GLY A 155 3.97 2.43 11.95
C GLY A 155 4.24 3.84 11.41
N GLY A 156 5.30 4.48 11.88
CA GLY A 156 5.62 5.88 11.55
C GLY A 156 5.74 6.11 10.04
N ALA A 157 5.02 7.12 9.54
CA ALA A 157 4.83 7.41 8.12
C ALA A 157 4.41 6.21 7.25
N GLY A 158 3.75 5.20 7.85
CA GLY A 158 3.24 4.03 7.11
C GLY A 158 2.19 4.43 6.08
N ARG A 159 2.22 3.75 4.92
CA ARG A 159 1.32 4.05 3.79
C ARG A 159 0.34 2.93 3.52
N GLY A 160 -0.89 3.27 3.14
CA GLY A 160 -1.87 2.30 2.69
C GLY A 160 -1.47 1.75 1.31
N ILE A 161 -1.80 2.50 0.26
CA ILE A 161 -1.45 2.18 -1.12
C ILE A 161 -0.46 3.22 -1.64
N SER A 162 0.68 2.78 -2.18
CA SER A 162 1.66 3.65 -2.84
C SER A 162 1.98 3.10 -4.23
N CYS A 163 1.86 3.91 -5.27
CA CYS A 163 2.22 3.54 -6.63
C CYS A 163 3.17 4.57 -7.23
N ASP A 164 4.19 4.11 -7.97
CA ASP A 164 5.07 5.01 -8.72
C ASP A 164 4.45 5.43 -10.07
N GLY A 165 3.36 4.80 -10.47
CA GLY A 165 2.48 5.27 -11.55
C GLY A 165 1.07 5.47 -11.01
N ASP A 166 0.07 4.95 -11.71
CA ASP A 166 -1.33 5.31 -11.48
C ASP A 166 -2.04 4.42 -10.45
N ILE A 167 -3.03 5.00 -9.74
CA ILE A 167 -3.98 4.25 -8.90
C ILE A 167 -5.38 4.36 -9.51
N LEU A 168 -5.99 3.22 -9.83
CA LEU A 168 -7.30 3.15 -10.46
C LEU A 168 -8.25 2.32 -9.61
N ILE A 169 -9.32 2.94 -9.12
CA ILE A 169 -10.38 2.27 -8.39
C ILE A 169 -11.64 2.32 -9.25
N ARG A 170 -11.97 1.17 -9.85
CA ARG A 170 -13.09 1.01 -10.79
C ARG A 170 -14.34 0.49 -10.09
N SER A 171 -14.18 -0.35 -9.05
CA SER A 171 -15.27 -0.86 -8.23
C SER A 171 -14.76 -1.46 -6.91
N GLY A 172 -15.62 -2.19 -6.20
CA GLY A 172 -15.27 -2.87 -4.95
C GLY A 172 -15.38 -1.97 -3.72
N MET A 173 -14.96 -2.51 -2.58
CA MET A 173 -14.86 -1.80 -1.31
C MET A 173 -13.39 -1.65 -0.92
N LEU A 174 -12.95 -0.43 -0.66
CA LEU A 174 -11.64 -0.14 -0.09
C LEU A 174 -11.81 0.65 1.21
N THR A 175 -11.28 0.12 2.31
CA THR A 175 -11.14 0.85 3.56
C THR A 175 -9.67 0.91 3.96
N VAL A 176 -9.13 2.12 4.14
CA VAL A 176 -7.78 2.35 4.65
C VAL A 176 -7.88 3.15 5.95
N THR A 177 -7.32 2.61 7.03
CA THR A 177 -7.19 3.30 8.31
C THR A 177 -5.74 3.39 8.71
N SER A 178 -5.21 4.60 8.75
CA SER A 178 -3.81 4.89 9.00
C SER A 178 -3.65 5.77 10.24
N SER A 179 -2.68 5.46 11.10
CA SER A 179 -2.45 6.20 12.34
C SER A 179 -0.98 6.52 12.62
N GLY A 180 -0.09 6.21 11.69
CA GLY A 180 1.35 6.45 11.85
C GLY A 180 1.69 7.91 11.64
N ASP A 181 2.41 8.51 12.59
CA ASP A 181 2.83 9.91 12.50
C ASP A 181 3.94 10.10 11.47
N GLY A 182 3.87 11.21 10.73
CA GLY A 182 4.98 11.69 9.92
C GLY A 182 6.10 12.29 10.77
N ASN A 183 7.28 12.48 10.18
CA ASN A 183 8.43 13.06 10.85
C ASN A 183 9.24 13.95 9.92
N ALA A 184 9.86 15.00 10.47
CA ALA A 184 10.83 15.79 9.72
C ALA A 184 12.13 15.01 9.50
N TYR A 185 12.77 15.23 8.36
CA TYR A 185 14.05 14.64 7.99
C TYR A 185 14.85 15.59 7.08
N THR A 186 16.03 15.14 6.64
CA THR A 186 16.86 15.84 5.66
C THR A 186 16.88 15.04 4.37
N ASN A 187 16.41 15.63 3.27
CA ASN A 187 16.33 14.96 1.98
C ASN A 187 17.71 14.79 1.31
N GLU A 188 17.72 14.12 0.15
CA GLU A 188 18.95 13.82 -0.60
C GLU A 188 19.77 15.05 -1.00
N LEU A 189 19.14 16.23 -1.04
CA LEU A 189 19.76 17.51 -1.36
C LEU A 189 20.30 18.24 -0.12
N GLY A 190 20.13 17.68 1.08
CA GLY A 190 20.55 18.30 2.34
C GLY A 190 19.55 19.34 2.86
N GLN A 191 18.31 19.34 2.36
CA GLN A 191 17.27 20.29 2.75
C GLN A 191 16.30 19.65 3.75
N PRO A 192 15.76 20.43 4.72
CA PRO A 192 14.66 19.97 5.57
C PRO A 192 13.45 19.54 4.74
N ASP A 193 12.81 18.44 5.14
CA ASP A 193 11.64 17.87 4.49
C ASP A 193 10.85 17.01 5.51
N ALA A 194 9.72 16.41 5.13
CA ALA A 194 8.94 15.49 5.96
C ALA A 194 8.65 14.14 5.27
N CYS A 195 8.76 13.05 6.02
CA CYS A 195 8.24 11.76 5.62
C CYS A 195 6.83 11.58 6.19
N LEU A 196 5.85 11.36 5.31
CA LEU A 196 4.42 11.34 5.66
C LEU A 196 3.77 10.00 5.34
N GLY A 197 2.79 9.63 6.17
CA GLY A 197 1.88 8.52 5.94
C GLY A 197 0.70 8.98 5.09
N HIS A 198 0.41 8.26 4.01
CA HIS A 198 -0.72 8.54 3.12
C HIS A 198 -1.61 7.29 3.03
N CYS A 199 -2.93 7.46 3.05
CA CYS A 199 -3.83 6.35 2.75
C CYS A 199 -3.65 5.92 1.29
N LEU A 200 -3.71 6.86 0.34
CA LEU A 200 -3.39 6.66 -1.07
C LEU A 200 -2.29 7.63 -1.53
N ASN A 201 -1.25 7.12 -2.18
CA ASN A 201 -0.14 7.89 -2.76
C ASN A 201 0.14 7.44 -4.19
N SER A 202 0.04 8.35 -5.15
CA SER A 202 0.34 8.11 -6.56
C SER A 202 1.37 9.11 -7.07
N ASN A 203 2.42 8.64 -7.76
CA ASN A 203 3.29 9.55 -8.52
C ASN A 203 2.75 9.77 -9.95
N GLY A 204 1.71 9.03 -10.35
CA GLY A 204 0.91 9.27 -11.55
C GLY A 204 -0.46 9.84 -11.22
N ASN A 205 -1.44 9.57 -12.08
CA ASN A 205 -2.84 9.96 -11.88
C ASN A 205 -3.56 9.02 -10.90
N MET A 206 -4.66 9.51 -10.33
CA MET A 206 -5.57 8.73 -9.52
C MET A 206 -7.00 8.79 -10.09
N ASP A 207 -7.53 7.65 -10.51
CA ASP A 207 -8.85 7.51 -11.13
C ASP A 207 -9.80 6.74 -10.19
N LEU A 208 -10.59 7.47 -9.41
CA LEU A 208 -11.60 6.93 -8.50
C LEU A 208 -12.96 6.87 -9.23
N THR A 209 -13.04 6.04 -10.25
CA THR A 209 -14.21 5.98 -11.14
C THR A 209 -15.38 5.16 -10.60
N GLY A 210 -15.20 4.35 -9.55
CA GLY A 210 -16.28 3.62 -8.89
C GLY A 210 -15.88 3.04 -7.54
N GLY A 211 -16.79 2.30 -6.91
CA GLY A 211 -16.57 1.64 -5.62
C GLY A 211 -17.02 2.44 -4.41
N ASP A 212 -16.87 1.82 -3.24
CA ASP A 212 -17.04 2.43 -1.90
C ASP A 212 -15.66 2.56 -1.25
N ILE A 213 -15.18 3.80 -1.14
CA ILE A 213 -13.81 4.15 -0.74
C ILE A 213 -13.89 4.92 0.56
N THR A 214 -13.31 4.38 1.63
CA THR A 214 -13.22 5.02 2.93
C THR A 214 -11.75 5.14 3.35
N LEU A 215 -11.27 6.36 3.55
CA LEU A 215 -9.88 6.67 3.91
C LEU A 215 -9.86 7.46 5.21
N ASN A 216 -9.20 6.94 6.25
CA ASN A 216 -9.07 7.60 7.54
C ASN A 216 -7.59 7.71 7.91
N HIS A 217 -7.07 8.92 8.14
CA HIS A 217 -5.71 9.12 8.63
C HIS A 217 -5.68 9.97 9.90
N SER A 218 -5.19 9.40 11.00
CA SER A 218 -5.13 10.11 12.29
C SER A 218 -3.74 10.58 12.70
N GLY A 219 -2.68 10.06 12.07
CA GLY A 219 -1.30 10.45 12.39
C GLY A 219 -0.90 11.82 11.83
N ASP A 220 0.09 12.44 12.46
CA ASP A 220 0.58 13.79 12.14
C ASP A 220 1.09 13.90 10.70
N GLY A 221 0.77 15.02 10.03
CA GLY A 221 1.05 15.28 8.61
C GLY A 221 0.37 14.30 7.65
N GLY A 222 -0.50 13.44 8.18
CA GLY A 222 -1.11 12.35 7.44
C GLY A 222 -2.11 12.82 6.39
N LYS A 223 -2.11 12.15 5.24
CA LYS A 223 -3.03 12.49 4.14
C LYS A 223 -3.96 11.35 3.77
N GLY A 224 -5.18 11.71 3.36
CA GLY A 224 -6.10 10.76 2.73
C GLY A 224 -5.61 10.40 1.33
N ILE A 225 -5.51 11.40 0.45
CA ILE A 225 -5.02 11.26 -0.93
C ILE A 225 -3.83 12.19 -1.16
N SER A 226 -2.76 11.66 -1.76
CA SER A 226 -1.64 12.40 -2.33
C SER A 226 -1.41 11.93 -3.77
N SER A 227 -1.30 12.87 -4.72
CA SER A 227 -1.07 12.54 -6.13
C SER A 227 -0.22 13.61 -6.81
N ASP A 228 0.82 13.19 -7.54
CA ASP A 228 1.61 14.10 -8.39
C ASP A 228 0.85 14.42 -9.69
N GLY A 229 0.06 13.45 -10.20
CA GLY A 229 -0.82 13.61 -11.36
C GLY A 229 -2.25 14.03 -11.00
N ASP A 230 -3.15 13.99 -11.98
CA ASP A 230 -4.55 14.37 -11.80
C ASP A 230 -5.31 13.40 -10.88
N LEU A 231 -6.29 13.93 -10.13
CA LEU A 231 -7.29 13.14 -9.42
C LEU A 231 -8.64 13.26 -10.13
N ASN A 232 -9.14 12.16 -10.69
CA ASN A 232 -10.44 12.09 -11.34
C ASN A 232 -11.42 11.25 -10.49
N ILE A 233 -12.59 11.80 -10.17
CA ILE A 233 -13.61 11.13 -9.37
C ILE A 233 -14.91 10.99 -10.16
N GLY A 234 -15.35 9.74 -10.27
CA GLY A 234 -16.54 9.32 -10.99
C GLY A 234 -16.44 9.49 -12.51
N THR A 235 -17.56 9.24 -13.18
CA THR A 235 -17.73 9.51 -14.61
C THR A 235 -19.19 9.90 -14.86
N ALA A 236 -19.54 10.26 -16.10
CA ALA A 236 -20.94 10.44 -16.49
C ALA A 236 -21.81 9.19 -16.23
N ALA A 237 -21.22 7.99 -16.18
CA ALA A 237 -21.92 6.72 -15.99
C ALA A 237 -21.80 6.12 -14.59
N THR A 238 -20.87 6.58 -13.76
CA THR A 238 -20.50 5.93 -12.49
C THR A 238 -20.47 6.90 -11.33
N VAL A 239 -21.05 6.50 -10.19
CA VAL A 239 -21.19 7.31 -8.97
C VAL A 239 -20.42 6.63 -7.83
N PRO A 240 -19.11 6.89 -7.65
CA PRO A 240 -18.37 6.35 -6.51
C PRO A 240 -18.88 6.95 -5.18
N VAL A 241 -18.69 6.22 -4.09
CA VAL A 241 -18.81 6.75 -2.73
C VAL A 241 -17.40 6.94 -2.19
N VAL A 242 -17.08 8.16 -1.74
CA VAL A 242 -15.74 8.50 -1.24
C VAL A 242 -15.86 9.22 0.10
N HIS A 243 -15.37 8.59 1.16
CA HIS A 243 -15.31 9.17 2.49
C HIS A 243 -13.86 9.35 2.90
N ILE A 244 -13.46 10.57 3.25
CA ILE A 244 -12.09 10.87 3.67
C ILE A 244 -12.13 11.63 4.99
N THR A 245 -11.44 11.09 5.99
CA THR A 245 -11.26 11.74 7.29
C THR A 245 -9.78 11.87 7.60
N THR A 246 -9.32 13.07 7.94
CA THR A 246 -7.97 13.32 8.45
C THR A 246 -8.02 14.11 9.75
N THR A 247 -7.29 13.66 10.78
CA THR A 247 -7.31 14.28 12.12
C THR A 247 -5.94 14.60 12.72
N GLY A 248 -4.86 14.29 12.00
CA GLY A 248 -3.49 14.52 12.47
C GLY A 248 -3.16 15.99 12.66
N GLN A 249 -2.12 16.29 13.44
CA GLN A 249 -1.56 17.63 13.55
C GLN A 249 -0.50 17.88 12.47
N PRO A 250 -0.04 19.12 12.28
CA PRO A 250 1.06 19.41 11.35
C PRO A 250 2.40 18.85 11.84
N VAL A 251 3.21 18.30 10.94
CA VAL A 251 4.62 17.98 11.22
C VAL A 251 5.46 19.24 11.05
N THR A 252 6.18 19.67 12.09
CA THR A 252 7.11 20.80 11.98
C THR A 252 8.39 20.40 11.25
N ILE A 253 8.65 21.00 10.09
CA ILE A 253 9.86 20.78 9.28
C ILE A 253 10.97 21.75 9.71
N VAL A 254 10.66 23.05 9.71
CA VAL A 254 11.57 24.10 10.20
C VAL A 254 10.85 24.85 11.32
N PRO A 255 11.38 24.87 12.56
CA PRO A 255 10.73 25.58 13.65
C PRO A 255 10.96 27.09 13.55
N GLY A 256 9.98 27.89 13.95
CA GLY A 256 10.14 29.34 14.13
C GLY A 256 8.96 30.18 13.64
N PRO A 257 9.06 31.52 13.73
CA PRO A 257 7.99 32.44 13.33
C PRO A 257 7.70 32.43 11.82
N ASN A 258 8.64 31.93 11.00
CA ASN A 258 8.46 31.64 9.58
C ASN A 258 8.71 30.14 9.33
N GLY A 259 8.23 29.29 10.23
CA GLY A 259 8.46 27.86 10.17
C GLY A 259 7.80 27.20 8.96
N GLU A 260 8.34 26.05 8.57
CA GLU A 260 7.80 25.20 7.51
C GLU A 260 7.12 23.99 8.16
N TYR A 261 5.93 23.64 7.69
CA TYR A 261 5.12 22.57 8.24
C TYR A 261 4.56 21.69 7.12
N ALA A 262 4.44 20.40 7.41
CA ALA A 262 3.70 19.46 6.58
C ALA A 262 2.34 19.18 7.24
N GLU A 263 1.29 19.75 6.67
CA GLU A 263 -0.07 19.68 7.18
C GLU A 263 -0.72 18.32 6.94
N ALA A 264 -1.55 17.88 7.88
CA ALA A 264 -2.45 16.76 7.66
C ALA A 264 -3.60 17.20 6.74
N LYS A 265 -3.78 16.56 5.58
CA LYS A 265 -4.73 17.00 4.54
C LYS A 265 -5.56 15.86 4.00
N ALA A 266 -6.87 16.05 3.87
CA ALA A 266 -7.74 15.03 3.27
C ALA A 266 -7.31 14.69 1.83
N ILE A 267 -7.07 15.71 1.00
CA ILE A 267 -6.66 15.55 -0.40
C ILE A 267 -5.57 16.58 -0.72
N SER A 268 -4.48 16.15 -1.33
CA SER A 268 -3.37 16.97 -1.82
C SER A 268 -2.99 16.48 -3.21
N VAL A 269 -3.09 17.32 -4.22
CA VAL A 269 -2.82 16.95 -5.62
C VAL A 269 -1.99 18.07 -6.26
N ASP A 270 -0.93 17.70 -6.98
CA ASP A 270 -0.02 18.68 -7.60
C ASP A 270 -0.54 19.18 -8.96
N SER A 271 -1.47 18.42 -9.57
CA SER A 271 -2.17 18.75 -10.80
C SER A 271 -3.67 19.04 -10.56
N ALA A 272 -4.56 18.64 -11.46
CA ALA A 272 -5.98 18.98 -11.39
C ALA A 272 -6.79 17.95 -10.57
N ILE A 273 -7.87 18.44 -9.95
CA ILE A 273 -8.93 17.60 -9.39
C ILE A 273 -10.17 17.77 -10.26
N THR A 274 -10.65 16.68 -10.86
CA THR A 274 -11.89 16.63 -11.65
C THR A 274 -12.90 15.75 -10.94
N VAL A 275 -14.10 16.29 -10.69
CA VAL A 275 -15.22 15.52 -10.15
C VAL A 275 -16.35 15.53 -11.16
N ASP A 276 -16.51 14.41 -11.89
CA ASP A 276 -17.60 14.24 -12.84
C ASP A 276 -18.88 13.78 -12.13
N ASN A 277 -18.75 12.93 -11.12
CA ASN A 277 -19.87 12.39 -10.34
C ASN A 277 -19.37 11.73 -9.04
N GLY A 278 -20.25 11.54 -8.05
CA GLY A 278 -19.91 10.81 -6.82
C GLY A 278 -20.57 11.38 -5.57
N ASN A 279 -20.67 10.54 -4.54
CA ASN A 279 -21.05 10.95 -3.19
C ASN A 279 -19.78 11.10 -2.35
N ILE A 280 -19.30 12.33 -2.19
CA ILE A 280 -18.01 12.62 -1.57
C ILE A 280 -18.24 13.31 -0.22
N THR A 281 -17.69 12.75 0.86
CA THR A 281 -17.67 13.36 2.19
C THR A 281 -16.23 13.52 2.65
N ILE A 282 -15.86 14.74 3.03
CA ILE A 282 -14.51 15.08 3.50
C ILE A 282 -14.62 15.72 4.89
N ALA A 283 -13.81 15.23 5.83
CA ALA A 283 -13.58 15.83 7.13
C ALA A 283 -12.07 15.95 7.35
N SER A 284 -11.53 17.18 7.28
CA SER A 284 -10.09 17.44 7.48
C SER A 284 -9.88 18.27 8.73
N ALA A 285 -8.88 17.93 9.55
CA ALA A 285 -8.45 18.75 10.68
C ALA A 285 -7.74 20.04 10.24
N ASP A 286 -7.06 19.99 9.10
CA ASP A 286 -6.33 21.11 8.50
C ASP A 286 -6.44 21.02 6.96
N ASP A 287 -6.56 22.14 6.27
CA ASP A 287 -6.53 22.21 4.80
C ASP A 287 -5.32 22.99 4.26
N GLY A 288 -4.48 23.53 5.15
CA GLY A 288 -3.30 24.34 4.84
C GLY A 288 -3.61 25.80 4.54
#